data_AF-A0A528BBZ5-F1
#
_entry.id   AF-A0A528BBZ5-F1
#
_cell.length_a   1.000
_cell.length_b   1.000
_cell.length_c   1.000
_cell.angle_alpha   90.00
_cell.angle_beta   90.00
_cell.angle_gamma   90.00
#
_symmetry.space_group_name_H-M   'P 1'
#
loop_
_entity.id
_entity.type
_entity.pdbx_description
1 polymer ?
#
loop_
_entity_poly.entity_id
_entity_poly.type
_entity_poly.pdbx_seq_one_letter_code
_entity_poly.pdbx_strand_id
1 'polypeptide(L)'
;VKVTENQQVKAGDPLLVVDNGDYKIAVAQAEAQIATLSKTLDRIDAQTEAARASLEQAQAQKTADQAAAANAARVQTRAAQLLRTHVGTQAQLDDAQTAVEQANAALVGADAQIAAAEANIGVLQAQRAETASTLTSLQLARDKAARDLSFTVLRAPYDGVVGNRSVEQGDLISPGQKLAVIVPMDKLYI
;
A
#
# COMPACT_ATOMS: atom_id res chain seq x y z
N VAL A 1 2.91 -14.06 39.71
CA VAL A 1 3.22 -15.51 39.55
C VAL A 1 1.89 -16.26 39.40
N LYS A 2 1.76 -17.21 38.46
CA LYS A 2 0.49 -17.94 38.24
C LYS A 2 0.48 -19.39 38.75
N VAL A 3 1.64 -19.96 39.11
CA VAL A 3 1.77 -21.37 39.49
C VAL A 3 2.69 -21.53 40.70
N THR A 4 2.31 -22.41 41.65
CA THR A 4 3.07 -22.74 42.87
C THR A 4 3.87 -24.04 42.71
N GLU A 5 4.87 -24.26 43.57
CA GLU A 5 5.61 -25.55 43.59
C GLU A 5 4.67 -26.74 43.83
N ASN A 6 5.00 -27.88 43.22
CA ASN A 6 4.22 -29.12 43.22
C ASN A 6 2.82 -29.00 42.58
N GLN A 7 2.53 -27.89 41.88
CA GLN A 7 1.27 -27.76 41.14
C GLN A 7 1.30 -28.59 39.85
N GLN A 8 0.22 -29.32 39.60
CA GLN A 8 0.01 -30.04 38.35
C GLN A 8 -0.37 -29.06 37.24
N VAL A 9 0.26 -29.18 36.08
CA VAL A 9 0.09 -28.31 34.91
C VAL A 9 -0.11 -29.15 33.67
N LYS A 10 -0.90 -28.62 32.73
CA LYS A 10 -1.10 -29.20 31.41
C LYS A 10 -0.27 -28.48 30.35
N ALA A 11 -0.03 -29.14 29.23
CA ALA A 11 0.59 -28.55 28.06
C ALA A 11 -0.15 -27.25 27.66
N GLY A 12 0.59 -26.14 27.56
CA GLY A 12 0.08 -24.81 27.26
C GLY A 12 -0.27 -23.93 28.46
N ASP A 13 -0.28 -24.48 29.69
CA ASP A 13 -0.58 -23.70 30.90
C ASP A 13 0.52 -22.67 31.18
N PRO A 14 0.16 -21.40 31.48
CA PRO A 14 1.13 -20.35 31.76
C PRO A 14 1.77 -20.57 33.13
N LEU A 15 3.09 -20.79 33.14
CA LEU A 15 3.91 -21.02 34.32
C LEU A 15 4.36 -19.70 34.94
N LEU A 16 5.02 -18.88 34.12
CA LEU A 16 5.58 -17.59 34.51
C LEU A 16 5.18 -16.53 33.49
N VAL A 17 5.06 -15.29 33.99
CA VAL A 17 4.84 -14.11 33.16
C VAL A 17 5.91 -13.11 33.52
N VAL A 18 6.69 -12.72 32.52
CA VAL A 18 7.67 -11.62 32.58
C VAL A 18 6.91 -10.31 32.39
N ASP A 19 7.43 -9.22 32.95
CA ASP A 19 6.87 -7.91 32.63
C ASP A 19 6.87 -7.70 31.12
N ASN A 20 5.70 -7.31 30.60
CA ASN A 20 5.45 -7.24 29.18
C ASN A 20 4.97 -5.87 28.72
N GLY A 21 5.19 -4.83 29.54
CA GLY A 21 4.82 -3.46 29.23
C GLY A 21 5.46 -2.99 27.93
N ASP A 22 6.79 -3.09 27.85
CA ASP A 22 7.56 -2.65 26.68
C ASP A 22 7.19 -3.43 25.41
N TYR A 23 6.95 -4.75 25.53
CA TYR A 23 6.54 -5.58 24.40
C TYR A 23 5.14 -5.25 23.89
N LYS A 24 4.19 -4.94 24.79
CA LYS A 24 2.85 -4.48 24.39
C LYS A 24 2.92 -3.12 23.71
N ILE A 25 3.75 -2.21 24.22
CA ILE A 25 3.98 -0.89 23.59
C ILE A 25 4.60 -1.08 22.20
N ALA A 26 5.57 -1.99 22.04
CA ALA A 26 6.20 -2.27 20.75
C ALA A 26 5.19 -2.82 19.72
N VAL A 27 4.29 -3.72 20.13
CA VAL A 27 3.20 -4.20 19.25
C VAL A 27 2.27 -3.05 18.86
N ALA A 28 1.80 -2.26 19.84
CA ALA A 28 0.91 -1.12 19.59
C ALA A 28 1.57 -0.07 18.68
N GLN A 29 2.87 0.17 18.84
CA GLN A 29 3.64 1.08 17.98
C GLN A 29 3.70 0.56 16.54
N ALA A 30 3.98 -0.73 16.34
CA ALA A 30 3.99 -1.34 15.01
C ALA A 30 2.59 -1.29 14.35
N GLU A 31 1.53 -1.55 15.11
CA GLU A 31 0.14 -1.43 14.64
C GLU A 31 -0.22 0.00 14.24
N ALA A 32 0.21 1.00 15.02
CA ALA A 32 0.00 2.42 14.69
C ALA A 32 0.74 2.82 13.40
N GLN A 33 1.96 2.31 13.17
CA GLN A 33 2.70 2.52 11.94
C GLN A 33 1.99 1.89 10.73
N ILE A 34 1.50 0.66 10.87
CA ILE A 34 0.68 -0.02 9.84
C ILE A 34 -0.58 0.81 9.52
N ALA A 35 -1.29 1.29 10.54
CA ALA A 35 -2.49 2.10 10.35
C ALA A 35 -2.19 3.41 9.59
N THR A 36 -1.10 4.08 9.95
CA THR A 36 -0.65 5.31 9.28
C THR A 36 -0.31 5.05 7.81
N LEU A 37 0.40 3.96 7.52
CA LEU A 37 0.78 3.60 6.16
C LEU A 37 -0.43 3.15 5.33
N SER A 38 -1.40 2.47 5.93
CA SER A 38 -2.68 2.15 5.29
C SER A 38 -3.41 3.42 4.84
N LYS A 39 -3.40 4.48 5.66
CA LYS A 39 -3.97 5.78 5.26
C LYS A 39 -3.18 6.48 4.16
N THR A 40 -1.88 6.21 4.08
CA THR A 40 -1.06 6.67 2.96
C THR A 40 -1.44 5.96 1.65
N LEU A 41 -1.72 4.65 1.69
CA LEU A 41 -2.24 3.92 0.53
C LEU A 41 -3.62 4.43 0.11
N ASP A 42 -4.56 4.61 1.06
CA ASP A 42 -5.89 5.18 0.78
C ASP A 42 -5.78 6.54 0.06
N ARG A 43 -4.81 7.38 0.49
CA ARG A 43 -4.54 8.68 -0.15
C ARG A 43 -3.99 8.53 -1.57
N ILE A 44 -3.05 7.61 -1.80
CA ILE A 44 -2.51 7.35 -3.14
C ILE A 44 -3.61 6.84 -4.07
N ASP A 45 -4.53 6.02 -3.56
CA ASP A 45 -5.67 5.51 -4.32
C ASP A 45 -6.62 6.64 -4.72
N ALA A 46 -6.97 7.54 -3.79
CA ALA A 46 -7.75 8.73 -4.10
C ALA A 46 -7.06 9.66 -5.11
N GLN A 47 -5.73 9.82 -5.01
CA GLN A 47 -4.94 10.59 -5.97
C GLN A 47 -4.92 9.94 -7.36
N THR A 48 -4.90 8.61 -7.42
CA THR A 48 -4.94 7.84 -8.67
C THR A 48 -6.29 8.01 -9.35
N GLU A 49 -7.39 7.96 -8.60
CA GLU A 49 -8.73 8.22 -9.16
C GLU A 49 -8.86 9.66 -9.67
N ALA A 50 -8.33 10.65 -8.94
CA ALA A 50 -8.29 12.03 -9.43
C ALA A 50 -7.46 12.16 -10.72
N ALA A 51 -6.32 11.46 -10.82
CA ALA A 51 -5.51 11.45 -12.03
C ALA A 51 -6.22 10.77 -13.22
N ARG A 52 -7.02 9.73 -12.97
CA ARG A 52 -7.87 9.10 -13.99
C ARG A 52 -8.96 10.04 -14.51
N ALA A 53 -9.59 10.80 -13.63
CA ALA A 53 -10.55 11.83 -14.04
C ALA A 53 -9.89 12.91 -14.92
N SER A 54 -8.67 13.34 -14.58
CA SER A 54 -7.89 14.26 -15.42
C SER A 54 -7.53 13.67 -16.79
N LEU A 55 -7.22 12.37 -16.86
CA LEU A 55 -6.99 11.66 -18.12
C LEU A 55 -8.27 11.63 -18.97
N GLU A 56 -9.42 11.33 -18.37
CA GLU A 56 -10.72 11.35 -19.06
C GLU A 56 -11.04 12.75 -19.60
N GLN A 57 -10.76 13.80 -18.84
CA GLN A 57 -10.90 15.18 -19.30
C GLN A 57 -10.00 15.47 -20.52
N ALA A 58 -8.73 15.02 -20.50
CA ALA A 58 -7.82 15.19 -21.63
C ALA A 58 -8.29 14.43 -22.89
N GLN A 59 -8.86 13.23 -22.71
CA GLN A 59 -9.45 12.45 -23.80
C GLN A 59 -10.70 13.12 -24.38
N ALA A 60 -11.54 13.73 -23.53
CA ALA A 60 -12.69 14.52 -23.97
C ALA A 60 -12.23 15.75 -24.77
N GLN A 61 -11.18 16.45 -24.32
CA GLN A 61 -10.60 17.58 -25.04
C GLN A 61 -10.07 17.15 -26.42
N LYS A 62 -9.33 16.03 -26.50
CA LYS A 62 -8.88 15.47 -27.78
C LYS A 62 -10.07 15.21 -28.72
N THR A 63 -11.18 14.70 -28.20
CA THR A 63 -12.38 14.44 -29.01
C THR A 63 -12.97 15.74 -29.58
N ALA A 64 -12.98 16.82 -28.79
CA ALA A 64 -13.38 18.14 -29.27
C ALA A 64 -12.43 18.68 -30.36
N ASP A 65 -11.12 18.53 -30.15
CA ASP A 65 -10.09 18.96 -31.11
C ASP A 65 -10.17 18.14 -32.41
N GLN A 66 -10.52 16.86 -32.34
CA GLN A 66 -10.75 16.01 -33.52
C GLN A 66 -11.93 16.52 -34.35
N ALA A 67 -13.02 16.92 -33.69
CA ALA A 67 -14.17 17.51 -34.36
C ALA A 67 -13.81 18.86 -35.00
N ALA A 68 -13.01 19.69 -34.32
CA ALA A 68 -12.53 20.96 -34.86
C ALA A 68 -11.64 20.76 -36.09
N ALA A 69 -10.67 19.84 -36.04
CA ALA A 69 -9.81 19.49 -37.17
C ALA A 69 -10.60 18.94 -38.36
N ALA A 70 -11.59 18.07 -38.11
CA ALA A 70 -12.46 17.55 -39.16
C ALA A 70 -13.29 18.67 -39.82
N ASN A 71 -13.77 19.64 -39.04
CA ASN A 71 -14.48 20.80 -39.58
C ASN A 71 -13.55 21.70 -40.41
N ALA A 72 -12.35 22.02 -39.90
CA ALA A 72 -11.35 22.80 -40.62
C ALA A 72 -11.01 22.15 -41.98
N ALA A 73 -10.82 20.82 -42.02
CA ALA A 73 -10.55 20.09 -43.25
C ALA A 73 -11.72 20.18 -44.26
N ARG A 74 -12.97 20.12 -43.79
CA ARG A 74 -14.15 20.31 -44.65
C ARG A 74 -14.23 21.74 -45.20
N VAL A 75 -13.90 22.75 -44.39
CA VAL A 75 -13.87 24.15 -44.80
C VAL A 75 -12.79 24.38 -45.85
N GLN A 76 -11.58 23.85 -45.64
CA GLN A 76 -10.49 23.89 -46.60
C GLN A 76 -10.87 23.23 -47.94
N THR A 77 -11.49 22.05 -47.89
CA THR A 77 -11.98 21.36 -49.09
C THR A 77 -12.99 22.21 -49.86
N ARG A 78 -13.92 22.85 -49.14
CA ARG A 78 -14.91 23.76 -49.74
C ARG A 78 -14.26 25.01 -50.34
N ALA A 79 -13.30 25.62 -49.64
CA ALA A 79 -12.57 26.78 -50.14
C ALA A 79 -11.81 26.46 -51.44
N ALA A 80 -11.16 25.31 -51.51
CA ALA A 80 -10.48 24.84 -52.72
C ALA A 80 -11.45 24.64 -53.89
N GLN A 81 -12.64 24.08 -53.63
CA GLN A 81 -13.68 23.93 -54.64
C GLN A 81 -14.21 25.27 -55.16
N LEU A 82 -14.47 26.24 -54.25
CA LEU A 82 -14.99 27.56 -54.60
C LEU A 82 -13.98 28.39 -55.41
N LEU A 83 -12.68 28.28 -55.09
CA LEU A 83 -11.59 28.89 -55.86
C LEU A 83 -11.56 28.32 -57.28
N ARG A 84 -11.68 26.99 -57.42
CA ARG A 84 -11.73 26.31 -58.73
C ARG A 84 -12.92 26.74 -59.58
N THR A 85 -14.08 27.02 -58.96
CA THR A 85 -15.26 27.55 -59.65
C THR A 85 -15.23 29.08 -59.83
N HIS A 86 -14.14 29.75 -59.45
CA HIS A 86 -13.94 31.21 -59.54
C HIS A 86 -14.95 32.03 -58.72
N VAL A 87 -15.48 31.45 -57.64
CA VAL A 87 -16.42 32.10 -56.70
C VAL A 87 -15.74 32.44 -55.36
N GLY A 88 -14.59 31.82 -55.06
CA GLY A 88 -13.78 32.10 -53.87
C GLY A 88 -12.46 32.82 -54.17
N THR A 89 -11.78 33.30 -53.13
CA THR A 89 -10.48 33.98 -53.24
C THR A 89 -9.32 33.09 -52.79
N GLN A 90 -8.10 33.38 -53.26
CA GLN A 90 -6.89 32.68 -52.79
C GLN A 90 -6.70 32.85 -51.27
N ALA A 91 -6.91 34.07 -50.76
CA ALA A 91 -6.81 34.35 -49.32
C ALA A 91 -7.73 33.46 -48.46
N GLN A 92 -8.96 33.17 -48.92
CA GLN A 92 -9.87 32.26 -48.22
C GLN A 92 -9.35 30.81 -48.15
N LEU A 93 -8.66 30.36 -49.20
CA LEU A 93 -8.04 29.03 -49.20
C LEU A 93 -6.83 29.00 -48.24
N ASP A 94 -5.99 30.03 -48.28
CA ASP A 94 -4.82 30.15 -47.42
C ASP A 94 -5.23 30.20 -45.93
N ASP A 95 -6.25 31.00 -45.59
CA ASP A 95 -6.82 31.05 -44.23
C ASP A 95 -7.35 29.68 -43.77
N ALA A 96 -8.03 28.95 -44.66
CA ALA A 96 -8.55 27.62 -44.34
C ALA A 96 -7.43 26.57 -44.20
N GLN A 97 -6.32 26.70 -44.95
CA GLN A 97 -5.12 25.88 -44.78
C GLN A 97 -4.49 26.12 -43.42
N THR A 98 -4.28 27.39 -43.04
CA THR A 98 -3.75 27.74 -41.72
C THR A 98 -4.66 27.23 -40.59
N ALA A 99 -5.98 27.29 -40.75
CA ALA A 99 -6.91 26.75 -39.76
C ALA A 99 -6.79 25.23 -39.58
N VAL A 100 -6.53 24.48 -40.66
CA VAL A 100 -6.26 23.02 -40.58
C VAL A 100 -4.95 22.76 -39.84
N GLU A 101 -3.90 23.51 -40.15
CA GLU A 101 -2.60 23.36 -39.49
C GLU A 101 -2.71 23.65 -37.99
N GLN A 102 -3.42 24.71 -37.60
CA GLN A 102 -3.69 25.05 -36.20
C GLN A 102 -4.46 23.95 -35.48
N ALA A 103 -5.52 23.41 -36.10
CA ALA A 103 -6.32 22.35 -35.51
C ALA A 103 -5.52 21.04 -35.35
N ASN A 104 -4.66 20.71 -36.31
CA ASN A 104 -3.76 19.56 -36.22
C ASN A 104 -2.70 19.75 -35.12
N ALA A 105 -2.17 20.96 -34.95
CA ALA A 105 -1.25 21.27 -33.87
C ALA A 105 -1.93 21.11 -32.49
N ALA A 106 -3.19 21.53 -32.37
CA ALA A 106 -3.98 21.33 -31.15
C ALA A 106 -4.16 19.83 -30.82
N LEU A 107 -4.43 18.98 -31.84
CA LEU A 107 -4.50 17.53 -31.67
C LEU A 107 -3.22 16.91 -31.13
N VAL A 108 -2.06 17.30 -31.68
CA VAL A 108 -0.76 16.84 -31.18
C VAL A 108 -0.55 17.27 -29.73
N GLY A 109 -0.98 18.49 -29.38
CA GLY A 109 -0.97 18.97 -28.00
C GLY A 109 -1.85 18.13 -27.07
N ALA A 110 -3.06 17.78 -27.51
CA ALA A 110 -3.98 16.93 -26.74
C ALA A 110 -3.43 15.51 -26.54
N ASP A 111 -2.79 14.93 -27.57
CA ASP A 111 -2.10 13.64 -27.47
C ASP A 111 -0.97 13.67 -26.43
N ALA A 112 -0.17 14.74 -26.43
CA ALA A 112 0.89 14.93 -25.44
C ALA A 112 0.32 15.08 -24.01
N GLN A 113 -0.81 15.74 -23.84
CA GLN A 113 -1.49 15.86 -22.55
C GLN A 113 -2.00 14.52 -22.04
N ILE A 114 -2.58 13.69 -22.92
CA ILE A 114 -3.00 12.31 -22.58
C ILE A 114 -1.79 11.49 -22.13
N ALA A 115 -0.70 11.50 -22.89
CA ALA A 115 0.52 10.77 -22.54
C ALA A 115 1.10 11.22 -21.19
N ALA A 116 1.07 12.52 -20.90
CA ALA A 116 1.50 13.06 -19.60
C ALA A 116 0.59 12.60 -18.45
N ALA A 117 -0.72 12.58 -18.66
CA ALA A 117 -1.69 12.11 -17.67
C ALA A 117 -1.54 10.60 -17.40
N GLU A 118 -1.33 9.78 -18.44
CA GLU A 118 -1.04 8.35 -18.33
C GLU A 118 0.27 8.09 -17.56
N ALA A 119 1.33 8.84 -17.88
CA ALA A 119 2.60 8.75 -17.18
C ALA A 119 2.45 9.07 -15.68
N ASN A 120 1.68 10.11 -15.34
CA ASN A 120 1.39 10.46 -13.95
C ASN A 120 0.63 9.34 -13.20
N ILE A 121 -0.34 8.68 -13.86
CA ILE A 121 -1.01 7.51 -13.30
C ILE A 121 0.01 6.38 -13.06
N GLY A 122 0.93 6.15 -14.01
CA GLY A 122 2.00 5.16 -13.86
C GLY A 122 2.91 5.43 -12.66
N VAL A 123 3.26 6.69 -12.41
CA VAL A 123 4.04 7.10 -11.22
C VAL A 123 3.27 6.81 -9.93
N LEU A 124 1.98 7.14 -9.87
CA LEU A 124 1.15 6.86 -8.70
C LEU A 124 1.00 5.35 -8.44
N GLN A 125 0.86 4.55 -9.48
CA GLN A 125 0.82 3.09 -9.37
C GLN A 125 2.13 2.52 -8.84
N ALA A 126 3.28 3.01 -9.33
CA ALA A 126 4.58 2.60 -8.83
C ALA A 126 4.76 2.97 -7.34
N GLN A 127 4.38 4.20 -6.97
CA GLN A 127 4.45 4.67 -5.58
C GLN A 127 3.53 3.87 -4.65
N ARG A 128 2.35 3.46 -5.14
CA ARG A 128 1.45 2.55 -4.43
C ARG A 128 2.09 1.19 -4.18
N ALA A 129 2.71 0.60 -5.21
CA ALA A 129 3.38 -0.69 -5.11
C ALA A 129 4.56 -0.67 -4.12
N GLU A 130 5.36 0.39 -4.15
CA GLU A 130 6.43 0.63 -3.18
C GLU A 130 5.86 0.70 -1.74
N THR A 131 4.82 1.52 -1.55
CA THR A 131 4.18 1.68 -0.23
C THR A 131 3.57 0.37 0.28
N ALA A 132 2.99 -0.45 -0.61
CA ALA A 132 2.46 -1.77 -0.26
C ALA A 132 3.57 -2.76 0.16
N SER A 133 4.75 -2.66 -0.45
CA SER A 133 5.93 -3.42 -0.02
C SER A 133 6.41 -3.01 1.37
N THR A 134 6.44 -1.70 1.64
CA THR A 134 6.75 -1.17 2.98
C THR A 134 5.72 -1.66 4.03
N LEU A 135 4.43 -1.72 3.67
CA LEU A 135 3.38 -2.25 4.54
C LEU A 135 3.63 -3.71 4.93
N THR A 136 4.01 -4.54 3.96
CA THR A 136 4.38 -5.95 4.21
C THR A 136 5.54 -6.04 5.20
N SER A 137 6.55 -5.18 5.07
CA SER A 137 7.69 -5.16 5.99
C SER A 137 7.29 -4.74 7.41
N LEU A 138 6.38 -3.76 7.55
CA LEU A 138 5.82 -3.36 8.85
C LEU A 138 4.96 -4.46 9.47
N GLN A 139 4.20 -5.20 8.67
CA GLN A 139 3.44 -6.36 9.14
C GLN A 139 4.36 -7.44 9.72
N LEU A 140 5.48 -7.74 9.04
CA LEU A 140 6.49 -8.66 9.57
C LEU A 140 7.12 -8.15 10.88
N ALA A 141 7.38 -6.83 10.98
CA ALA A 141 7.87 -6.24 12.22
C ALA A 141 6.86 -6.35 13.37
N ARG A 142 5.56 -6.14 13.09
CA ARG A 142 4.47 -6.35 14.05
C ARG A 142 4.41 -7.81 14.48
N ASP A 143 4.47 -8.76 13.54
CA ASP A 143 4.41 -10.19 13.84
C ASP A 143 5.62 -10.65 14.68
N LYS A 144 6.80 -10.07 14.44
CA LYS A 144 7.96 -10.26 15.30
C LYS A 144 7.71 -9.73 16.71
N ALA A 145 7.25 -8.49 16.85
CA ALA A 145 6.93 -7.90 18.16
C ALA A 145 5.86 -8.70 18.92
N ALA A 146 4.86 -9.22 18.20
CA ALA A 146 3.82 -10.07 18.77
C ALA A 146 4.37 -11.42 19.23
N ARG A 147 5.31 -12.01 18.48
CA ARG A 147 6.03 -13.22 18.88
C ARG A 147 6.87 -12.96 20.14
N ASP A 148 7.62 -11.85 20.18
CA ASP A 148 8.43 -11.48 21.33
C ASP A 148 7.55 -11.25 22.57
N LEU A 149 6.40 -10.59 22.41
CA LEU A 149 5.39 -10.46 23.46
C LEU A 149 4.88 -11.83 23.93
N SER A 150 4.66 -12.78 23.03
CA SER A 150 4.21 -14.12 23.40
C SER A 150 5.23 -14.87 24.27
N PHE A 151 6.52 -14.61 24.08
CA PHE A 151 7.60 -15.19 24.88
C PHE A 151 7.70 -14.62 26.30
N THR A 152 7.02 -13.50 26.59
CA THR A 152 6.87 -13.04 27.99
C THR A 152 6.00 -13.97 28.84
N VAL A 153 5.26 -14.89 28.22
CA VAL A 153 4.46 -15.90 28.92
C VAL A 153 5.10 -17.26 28.70
N LEU A 154 5.84 -17.75 29.70
CA LEU A 154 6.36 -19.11 29.69
C LEU A 154 5.22 -20.09 29.94
N ARG A 155 5.08 -21.09 29.07
CA ARG A 155 4.05 -22.14 29.16
C ARG A 155 4.67 -23.51 29.32
N ALA A 156 3.92 -24.43 29.94
CA ALA A 156 4.33 -25.82 30.05
C ALA A 156 4.34 -26.51 28.67
N PRO A 157 5.45 -27.13 28.24
CA PRO A 157 5.52 -27.84 26.96
C PRO A 157 4.78 -29.19 26.96
N TYR A 158 4.53 -29.78 28.13
CA TYR A 158 3.84 -31.06 28.30
C TYR A 158 3.14 -31.11 29.67
N ASP A 159 2.26 -32.10 29.84
CA ASP A 159 1.58 -32.36 31.10
C ASP A 159 2.55 -32.87 32.16
N GLY A 160 2.49 -32.34 33.37
CA GLY A 160 3.39 -32.78 34.44
C GLY A 160 3.19 -32.02 35.74
N VAL A 161 4.12 -32.22 36.68
CA VAL A 161 4.15 -31.49 37.95
C VAL A 161 5.33 -30.53 37.93
N VAL A 162 5.07 -29.28 38.31
CA VAL A 162 6.13 -28.29 38.49
C VAL A 162 6.95 -28.68 39.73
N GLY A 163 8.20 -29.04 39.50
CA GLY A 163 9.18 -29.31 40.56
C GLY A 163 9.73 -28.03 41.17
N ASN A 164 11.05 -27.97 41.35
CA ASN A 164 11.70 -26.86 42.04
C ASN A 164 11.68 -25.57 41.18
N ARG A 165 11.26 -24.45 41.77
CA ARG A 165 11.17 -23.13 41.12
C ARG A 165 12.32 -22.25 41.62
N SER A 166 13.11 -21.69 40.71
CA SER A 166 14.34 -20.96 41.06
C SER A 166 14.23 -19.44 40.94
N VAL A 167 13.02 -18.89 40.79
CA VAL A 167 12.79 -17.45 40.61
C VAL A 167 11.56 -16.95 41.35
N GLU A 168 11.67 -15.75 41.90
CA GLU A 168 10.62 -15.03 42.62
C GLU A 168 10.07 -13.82 41.84
N GLN A 169 8.98 -13.23 42.35
CA GLN A 169 8.42 -12.04 41.75
C GLN A 169 9.36 -10.85 41.97
N GLY A 170 9.76 -10.17 40.89
CA GLY A 170 10.68 -9.05 40.93
C GLY A 170 12.10 -9.41 40.51
N ASP A 171 12.41 -10.70 40.33
CA ASP A 171 13.71 -11.14 39.84
C ASP A 171 13.91 -10.74 38.37
N LEU A 172 15.10 -10.22 38.06
CA LEU A 172 15.54 -10.00 36.69
C LEU A 172 16.01 -11.34 36.11
N ILE A 173 15.41 -11.73 34.98
CA ILE A 173 15.74 -12.98 34.31
C ILE A 173 16.42 -12.72 32.96
N SER A 174 17.42 -13.53 32.64
CA SER A 174 18.13 -13.47 31.36
C SER A 174 17.73 -14.63 30.43
N PRO A 175 17.78 -14.46 29.10
CA PRO A 175 17.60 -15.56 28.16
C PRO A 175 18.53 -16.74 28.46
N GLY A 176 17.99 -17.96 28.47
CA GLY A 176 18.73 -19.19 28.77
C GLY A 176 18.83 -19.55 30.26
N GLN A 177 18.34 -18.70 31.17
CA GLN A 177 18.25 -19.04 32.58
C GLN A 177 17.18 -20.12 32.82
N LYS A 178 17.54 -21.16 33.59
CA LYS A 178 16.60 -22.21 33.98
C LYS A 178 15.70 -21.69 35.10
N LEU A 179 14.39 -21.62 34.87
CA LEU A 179 13.43 -21.00 35.79
C LEU A 179 12.60 -22.00 36.60
N ALA A 180 12.27 -23.14 36.01
CA ALA A 180 11.52 -24.22 36.65
C ALA A 180 11.81 -25.57 35.97
N VAL A 181 11.55 -26.67 36.67
CA VAL A 181 11.59 -28.04 36.13
C VAL A 181 10.18 -28.59 36.11
N ILE A 182 9.78 -29.25 35.03
CA ILE A 182 8.52 -30.02 34.95
C ILE A 182 8.89 -31.49 34.88
N VAL A 183 8.21 -32.30 35.70
CA VAL A 183 8.41 -33.76 35.73
C VAL A 183 7.20 -34.44 35.10
N PRO A 184 7.36 -35.22 34.02
CA PRO A 184 6.29 -36.02 33.44
C PRO A 184 5.83 -37.13 34.40
N MET A 185 4.54 -37.25 34.65
CA MET A 185 3.98 -38.24 35.58
C MET A 185 3.88 -39.65 34.98
N ASP A 186 4.04 -39.77 33.67
CA ASP A 186 3.99 -40.99 32.86
C ASP A 186 5.35 -41.72 32.76
N LYS A 187 6.42 -41.17 33.35
CA LYS A 187 7.79 -41.75 33.33
C LYS A 187 8.45 -41.83 34.71
N LEU A 188 7.67 -41.93 35.78
CA LEU A 188 8.21 -42.17 37.12
C LEU A 188 8.66 -43.63 37.24
N TYR A 189 9.96 -43.87 37.38
CA TYR A 189 10.53 -45.16 37.74
C TYR A 189 11.11 -45.06 39.16
N ILE A 190 10.85 -46.07 40.00
CA ILE A 190 11.37 -46.21 41.37
C ILE A 190 12.76 -46.86 41.32
#